data_AF-A0A7L3HZJ7-F1
#
_entry.id   AF-A0A7L3HZJ7-F1
#
_cell.length_a   1.000
_cell.length_b   1.000
_cell.length_c   1.000
_cell.angle_alpha   90.00
_cell.angle_beta   90.00
_cell.angle_gamma   90.00
#
_symmetry.space_group_name_H-M   'P 1'
#
loop_
_entity.id
_entity.type
_entity.pdbx_description
1 polymer ?
#
loop_
_entity_poly.entity_id
_entity_poly.type
_entity_poly.pdbx_seq_one_letter_code
_entity_poly.pdbx_strand_id
1 'polypeptide(L)'
;MTLWNGSYPFYPGANACFPFDTSRAVIVTIFLSILVMFIVILPGIRGRGRLFWFLRLVLGLFVGAVVLTVQFTRDWETGWVQANTSYKSFSPVQVNTAIGLHIGLAGVNITLRGNPVNQINETINYNEHFPWNFGADYDRSYSEGLEKGLPSPILYVAEKFSTQSPCAVHRQYRIAGHYASLTLWLAFCTWLISILLFSMSVLLYGGHMLLLTATLILFSLLFFFTARNTPRCPIQFGPVSLRTDYGESFWLTLATGLLCLLLGLGVIILNSVQPEKLKLIFSLDKSSEEEVWDKSCLPAEPSCSAQDTLVVPLGELCQVTATQL
;
A
#
# COMPACT_ATOMS: atom_id res chain seq x y z
N MET A 1 15.48 -41.34 -4.90
CA MET A 1 16.92 -41.45 -5.15
C MET A 1 17.48 -40.04 -5.17
N THR A 2 18.34 -39.68 -4.21
CA THR A 2 19.12 -38.45 -4.33
C THR A 2 20.35 -38.76 -5.18
N LEU A 3 20.85 -37.77 -5.94
CA LEU A 3 21.91 -37.94 -6.94
C LEU A 3 23.27 -38.35 -6.32
N TRP A 4 23.40 -38.28 -4.98
CA TRP A 4 24.63 -38.50 -4.22
C TRP A 4 24.41 -39.48 -3.04
N ASN A 5 23.94 -40.69 -3.33
CA ASN A 5 23.86 -41.76 -2.32
C ASN A 5 25.29 -42.22 -1.95
N GLY A 6 25.76 -41.90 -0.74
CA GLY A 6 27.03 -42.40 -0.19
C GLY A 6 27.95 -41.34 0.44
N SER A 7 27.66 -40.05 0.27
CA SER A 7 28.41 -38.95 0.89
C SER A 7 27.48 -38.02 1.68
N TYR A 8 27.86 -37.68 2.90
CA TYR A 8 27.14 -36.70 3.73
C TYR A 8 27.84 -35.32 3.66
N PRO A 9 27.10 -34.19 3.57
CA PRO A 9 25.65 -34.09 3.45
C PRO A 9 25.13 -34.47 2.05
N PHE A 10 23.89 -34.96 1.99
CA PHE A 10 23.26 -35.36 0.72
C PHE A 10 23.12 -34.23 -0.30
N TYR A 11 23.14 -32.98 0.16
CA TYR A 11 23.13 -31.77 -0.66
C TYR A 11 24.28 -30.86 -0.21
N PRO A 12 25.47 -30.96 -0.84
CA PRO A 12 26.65 -30.20 -0.42
C PRO A 12 26.66 -28.72 -0.87
N GLY A 13 25.52 -28.19 -1.35
CA GLY A 13 25.39 -26.80 -1.75
C GLY A 13 25.16 -25.87 -0.57
N ALA A 14 25.69 -24.65 -0.65
CA ALA A 14 25.31 -23.60 0.29
C ALA A 14 23.83 -23.25 0.13
N ASN A 15 23.13 -23.08 1.25
CA ASN A 15 21.74 -22.63 1.24
C ASN A 15 21.67 -21.23 0.63
N ALA A 16 20.76 -21.03 -0.32
CA ALA A 16 20.54 -19.73 -0.92
C ALA A 16 19.77 -18.80 0.05
N CYS A 17 20.23 -17.57 0.17
CA CYS A 17 19.50 -16.52 0.88
C CYS A 17 18.55 -15.80 -0.06
N PHE A 18 17.37 -15.43 0.43
CA PHE A 18 16.43 -14.64 -0.37
C PHE A 18 16.95 -13.18 -0.51
N PRO A 19 17.00 -12.61 -1.72
CA PRO A 19 17.71 -11.35 -1.96
C PRO A 19 16.94 -10.08 -1.54
N PHE A 20 15.63 -10.17 -1.29
CA PHE A 20 14.77 -9.04 -0.97
C PHE A 20 14.09 -9.21 0.38
N ASP A 21 13.43 -8.15 0.86
CA ASP A 21 12.48 -8.31 1.96
C ASP A 21 11.31 -9.20 1.51
N THR A 22 11.06 -10.28 2.25
CA THR A 22 10.00 -11.24 1.96
C THR A 22 8.62 -10.60 2.01
N SER A 23 8.38 -9.69 2.95
CA SER A 23 7.09 -9.01 3.10
C SER A 23 6.78 -8.12 1.88
N ARG A 24 7.78 -7.32 1.46
CA ARG A 24 7.68 -6.48 0.25
C ARG A 24 7.48 -7.33 -1.01
N ALA A 25 8.21 -8.44 -1.14
CA ALA A 25 8.07 -9.35 -2.27
C ALA A 25 6.67 -9.97 -2.35
N VAL A 26 6.12 -10.44 -1.22
CA VAL A 26 4.76 -10.99 -1.15
C VAL A 26 3.73 -9.94 -1.57
N ILE A 27 3.79 -8.72 -1.02
CA ILE A 27 2.83 -7.66 -1.38
C ILE A 27 2.91 -7.34 -2.87
N VAL A 28 4.11 -7.12 -3.42
CA VAL A 28 4.28 -6.80 -4.84
C VAL A 28 3.74 -7.92 -5.74
N THR A 29 4.04 -9.18 -5.42
CA THR A 29 3.55 -10.32 -6.22
C THR A 29 2.02 -10.46 -6.19
N ILE A 30 1.36 -10.18 -5.06
CA ILE A 30 -0.11 -10.19 -4.95
C ILE A 30 -0.73 -9.08 -5.81
N PHE A 31 -0.23 -7.84 -5.73
CA PHE A 31 -0.79 -6.75 -6.54
C PHE A 31 -0.50 -6.92 -8.04
N LEU A 32 0.66 -7.45 -8.40
CA LEU A 32 0.98 -7.78 -9.78
C LEU A 32 0.09 -8.89 -10.35
N SER A 33 -0.19 -9.94 -9.57
CA SER A 33 -1.09 -11.01 -10.04
C SER A 33 -2.50 -10.49 -10.26
N ILE A 34 -3.02 -9.65 -9.36
CA ILE A 34 -4.31 -8.97 -9.53
C ILE A 34 -4.31 -8.08 -10.78
N LEU A 35 -3.25 -7.29 -10.99
CA LEU A 35 -3.11 -6.44 -12.19
C LEU A 35 -3.12 -7.27 -13.48
N VAL A 36 -2.37 -8.38 -13.51
CA VAL A 36 -2.33 -9.30 -14.67
C VAL A 36 -3.72 -9.87 -14.95
N MET A 37 -4.45 -10.31 -13.91
CA MET A 37 -5.82 -10.80 -14.08
C MET A 37 -6.74 -9.74 -14.70
N PHE A 38 -6.64 -8.48 -14.28
CA PHE A 38 -7.42 -7.40 -14.87
C PHE A 38 -7.02 -7.04 -16.29
N ILE A 39 -5.73 -7.15 -16.64
CA ILE A 39 -5.26 -6.98 -18.03
C ILE A 39 -5.84 -8.08 -18.93
N VAL A 40 -5.95 -9.32 -18.44
CA VAL A 40 -6.56 -10.43 -19.19
C VAL A 40 -8.06 -10.22 -19.44
N ILE A 41 -8.78 -9.63 -18.48
CA ILE A 41 -10.23 -9.33 -18.61
C ILE A 41 -10.48 -8.09 -19.49
N LEU A 42 -9.48 -7.21 -19.64
CA LEU A 42 -9.58 -5.93 -20.34
C LEU A 42 -10.18 -5.99 -21.76
N PRO A 43 -9.87 -7.00 -22.62
CA PRO A 43 -10.46 -7.12 -23.95
C PRO A 43 -11.98 -7.33 -23.94
N GLY A 44 -12.55 -7.86 -22.84
CA GLY A 44 -13.99 -8.07 -22.70
C GLY A 44 -14.80 -6.79 -22.48
N ILE A 45 -14.16 -5.66 -22.21
CA ILE A 45 -14.83 -4.38 -21.92
C ILE A 45 -15.04 -3.59 -23.22
N ARG A 46 -16.30 -3.29 -23.55
CA ARG A 46 -16.70 -2.71 -24.83
C ARG A 46 -16.61 -1.17 -24.86
N GLY A 47 -15.84 -0.63 -25.80
CA GLY A 47 -15.87 0.79 -26.20
C GLY A 47 -14.77 1.69 -25.59
N ARG A 48 -14.96 3.02 -25.72
CA ARG A 48 -13.99 4.05 -25.27
C ARG A 48 -13.81 4.14 -23.74
N GLY A 49 -14.80 3.68 -22.97
CA GLY A 49 -14.75 3.64 -21.49
C GLY A 49 -13.69 2.69 -20.92
N ARG A 50 -13.14 1.79 -21.75
CA ARG A 50 -12.08 0.83 -21.35
C ARG A 50 -10.84 1.51 -20.79
N LEU A 51 -10.43 2.64 -21.37
CA LEU A 51 -9.24 3.37 -20.91
C LEU A 51 -9.47 3.98 -19.51
N PHE A 52 -10.63 4.60 -19.29
CA PHE A 52 -10.99 5.18 -17.99
C PHE A 52 -11.14 4.12 -16.91
N TRP A 53 -11.76 2.98 -17.24
CA TRP A 53 -11.86 1.83 -16.33
C TRP A 53 -10.48 1.28 -15.96
N PHE A 54 -9.59 1.11 -16.95
CA PHE A 54 -8.23 0.64 -16.72
C PHE A 54 -7.42 1.61 -15.86
N LEU A 55 -7.47 2.91 -16.16
CA LEU A 55 -6.77 3.94 -15.38
C LEU A 55 -7.27 3.98 -13.93
N ARG A 56 -8.59 3.91 -13.71
CA ARG A 56 -9.19 3.82 -12.38
C ARG A 56 -8.68 2.59 -11.62
N LEU A 57 -8.61 1.45 -12.30
CA LEU A 57 -8.16 0.19 -11.70
C LEU A 57 -6.68 0.24 -11.33
N VAL A 58 -5.82 0.71 -12.24
CA VAL A 58 -4.38 0.84 -12.00
C VAL A 58 -4.11 1.82 -10.87
N LEU A 59 -4.74 3.00 -10.88
CA LEU A 59 -4.59 3.99 -9.82
C LEU A 59 -5.10 3.46 -8.47
N GLY A 60 -6.27 2.80 -8.46
CA GLY A 60 -6.82 2.18 -7.27
C GLY A 60 -5.87 1.14 -6.68
N LEU A 61 -5.41 0.17 -7.47
CA LEU A 61 -4.46 -0.85 -7.03
C LEU A 61 -3.12 -0.27 -6.60
N PHE A 62 -2.62 0.74 -7.32
CA PHE A 62 -1.37 1.41 -6.97
C PHE A 62 -1.44 2.03 -5.56
N VAL A 63 -2.52 2.76 -5.24
CA VAL A 63 -2.71 3.35 -3.90
C VAL A 63 -2.70 2.27 -2.82
N GLY A 64 -3.46 1.18 -3.01
CA GLY A 64 -3.49 0.07 -2.04
C GLY A 64 -2.14 -0.62 -1.86
N ALA A 65 -1.41 -0.83 -2.96
CA ALA A 65 -0.08 -1.43 -2.94
C ALA A 65 0.90 -0.54 -2.18
N VAL A 66 0.88 0.78 -2.41
CA VAL A 66 1.74 1.72 -1.69
C VAL A 66 1.40 1.73 -0.20
N VAL A 67 0.12 1.85 0.17
CA VAL A 67 -0.28 1.89 1.59
C VAL A 67 0.19 0.63 2.33
N LEU A 68 0.00 -0.57 1.75
CA LEU A 68 0.46 -1.81 2.35
C LEU A 68 1.99 -1.96 2.36
N THR A 69 2.68 -1.59 1.29
CA THR A 69 4.16 -1.69 1.26
C THR A 69 4.77 -0.77 2.30
N VAL A 70 4.33 0.47 2.39
CA VAL A 70 4.86 1.46 3.34
C VAL A 70 4.57 1.04 4.80
N GLN A 71 3.43 0.39 5.06
CA GLN A 71 3.09 -0.15 6.38
C GLN A 71 4.14 -1.14 6.92
N PHE A 72 4.73 -1.97 6.05
CA PHE A 72 5.72 -2.99 6.45
C PHE A 72 7.16 -2.59 6.13
N THR A 73 7.37 -1.51 5.38
CA THR A 73 8.71 -1.08 4.97
C THR A 73 9.48 -0.45 6.14
N ARG A 74 10.81 -0.62 6.10
CA ARG A 74 11.74 -0.16 7.14
C ARG A 74 12.55 1.07 6.72
N ASP A 75 12.18 1.68 5.61
CA ASP A 75 12.87 2.80 4.94
C ASP A 75 12.07 4.11 5.02
N TRP A 76 11.50 4.39 6.20
CA TRP A 76 10.85 5.68 6.46
C TRP A 76 11.88 6.78 6.70
N GLU A 77 12.95 6.42 7.39
CA GLU A 77 14.12 7.26 7.59
C GLU A 77 15.38 6.42 7.43
N THR A 78 16.32 6.91 6.64
CA THR A 78 17.52 6.17 6.26
C THR A 78 18.77 7.03 6.41
N GLY A 79 19.86 6.48 6.92
CA GLY A 79 21.14 7.17 7.02
C GLY A 79 22.28 6.21 6.78
N TRP A 80 23.35 6.70 6.16
CA TRP A 80 24.53 5.90 5.82
C TRP A 80 25.80 6.64 6.18
N VAL A 81 26.79 5.91 6.68
CA VAL A 81 28.11 6.46 6.97
C VAL A 81 29.20 5.44 6.67
N GLN A 82 30.30 5.89 6.08
CA GLN A 82 31.50 5.07 5.93
C GLN A 82 32.47 5.42 7.06
N ALA A 83 32.87 4.42 7.83
CA ALA A 83 33.77 4.60 8.95
C ALA A 83 34.65 3.36 9.18
N ASN A 84 35.85 3.62 9.69
CA ASN A 84 36.72 2.59 10.23
C ASN A 84 36.33 2.36 11.68
N THR A 85 35.84 1.16 11.98
CA THR A 85 35.31 0.83 13.31
C THR A 85 35.89 -0.47 13.83
N SER A 86 35.87 -0.63 15.16
CA SER A 86 36.16 -1.93 15.78
C SER A 86 35.10 -2.93 15.35
N TYR A 87 35.53 -4.13 14.98
CA TYR A 87 34.59 -5.14 14.48
C TYR A 87 34.03 -6.02 15.61
N LYS A 88 34.90 -6.76 16.30
CA LYS A 88 34.53 -7.76 17.31
C LYS A 88 35.40 -7.66 18.55
N SER A 89 34.86 -8.12 19.67
CA SER A 89 35.59 -8.25 20.94
C SER A 89 36.82 -9.16 20.78
N PHE A 90 37.85 -8.93 21.59
CA PHE A 90 39.12 -9.67 21.56
C PHE A 90 39.91 -9.58 20.24
N SER A 91 39.61 -8.60 19.38
CA SER A 91 40.40 -8.28 18.20
C SER A 91 40.72 -6.78 18.16
N PRO A 92 42.00 -6.37 18.00
CA PRO A 92 42.37 -4.98 17.85
C PRO A 92 42.13 -4.45 16.42
N VAL A 93 41.75 -5.32 15.47
CA VAL A 93 41.66 -4.97 14.05
C VAL A 93 40.42 -4.12 13.79
N GLN A 94 40.63 -3.00 13.08
CA GLN A 94 39.56 -2.16 12.57
C GLN A 94 39.20 -2.56 11.14
N VAL A 95 37.92 -2.44 10.81
CA VAL A 95 37.37 -2.76 9.50
C VAL A 95 36.78 -1.50 8.86
N ASN A 96 36.96 -1.37 7.55
CA ASN A 96 36.34 -0.29 6.78
C ASN A 96 34.93 -0.71 6.39
N THR A 97 33.92 -0.07 6.97
CA THR A 97 32.52 -0.50 6.83
C THR A 97 31.60 0.66 6.52
N ALA A 98 30.62 0.38 5.67
CA ALA A 98 29.44 1.21 5.50
C ALA A 98 28.38 0.74 6.52
N ILE A 99 28.04 1.64 7.44
CA ILE A 99 27.02 1.42 8.46
C ILE A 99 25.76 2.15 8.01
N GLY A 100 24.66 1.41 7.89
CA GLY A 100 23.36 1.96 7.53
C GLY A 100 22.38 1.84 8.70
N LEU A 101 21.57 2.87 8.86
CA LEU A 101 20.48 2.94 9.83
C LEU A 101 19.18 3.16 9.07
N HIS A 102 18.26 2.20 9.21
CA HIS A 102 16.97 2.18 8.54
C HIS A 102 15.88 2.13 9.61
N ILE A 103 15.15 3.21 9.77
CA ILE A 103 14.08 3.31 10.77
C ILE A 103 12.74 3.13 10.06
N GLY A 104 11.99 2.14 10.51
CA GLY A 104 10.62 1.88 10.09
C GLY A 104 9.60 2.27 11.17
N LEU A 105 8.33 1.94 10.91
CA LEU A 105 7.25 2.17 11.89
C LEU A 105 7.33 1.22 13.08
N ALA A 106 7.68 -0.04 12.82
CA ALA A 106 7.62 -1.14 13.78
C ALA A 106 8.98 -1.54 14.37
N GLY A 107 10.07 -0.89 13.96
CA GLY A 107 11.41 -1.20 14.44
C GLY A 107 12.50 -0.51 13.64
N VAL A 108 13.74 -0.89 13.92
CA VAL A 108 14.93 -0.36 13.27
C VAL A 108 15.75 -1.51 12.66
N ASN A 109 16.27 -1.29 11.46
CA ASN A 109 17.25 -2.14 10.79
C ASN A 109 18.61 -1.46 10.79
N ILE A 110 19.62 -2.23 11.15
CA ILE A 110 21.01 -1.77 11.17
C ILE A 110 21.79 -2.65 10.22
N THR A 111 22.36 -2.02 9.20
CA THR A 111 23.16 -2.71 8.19
C THR A 111 24.63 -2.42 8.43
N LEU A 112 25.47 -3.45 8.27
CA LEU A 112 26.92 -3.32 8.35
C LEU A 112 27.52 -4.06 7.16
N ARG A 113 28.05 -3.30 6.19
CA ARG A 113 28.64 -3.85 4.97
C ARG A 113 30.11 -3.45 4.85
N GLY A 114 30.99 -4.43 4.70
CA GLY A 114 32.41 -4.18 4.45
C GLY A 114 32.67 -3.51 3.09
N ASN A 115 33.67 -2.64 3.04
CA ASN A 115 34.23 -2.11 1.80
C ASN A 115 35.75 -2.43 1.70
N PRO A 116 36.18 -3.56 1.10
CA PRO A 116 35.38 -4.59 0.41
C PRO A 116 34.58 -5.50 1.36
N VAL A 117 33.63 -6.30 0.84
CA VAL A 117 32.74 -7.14 1.68
C VAL A 117 33.52 -8.19 2.47
N ASN A 118 34.53 -8.80 1.86
CA ASN A 118 35.40 -9.76 2.52
C ASN A 118 36.61 -9.02 3.10
N GLN A 119 36.68 -8.96 4.42
CA GLN A 119 37.82 -8.42 5.17
C GLN A 119 38.15 -9.41 6.27
N ILE A 120 39.42 -9.47 6.72
CA ILE A 120 39.82 -10.34 7.84
C ILE A 120 39.35 -11.80 7.72
N ASN A 121 39.32 -12.33 6.49
CA ASN A 121 38.81 -13.67 6.14
C ASN A 121 37.35 -13.94 6.54
N GLU A 122 36.55 -12.88 6.73
CA GLU A 122 35.13 -12.93 7.06
C GLU A 122 34.31 -12.10 6.07
N THR A 123 33.07 -12.52 5.85
CA THR A 123 32.11 -11.83 4.98
C THR A 123 31.30 -10.84 5.83
N ILE A 124 31.59 -9.54 5.71
CA ILE A 124 30.91 -8.49 6.47
C ILE A 124 29.71 -7.99 5.66
N ASN A 125 28.55 -8.60 5.90
CA ASN A 125 27.28 -8.21 5.29
C ASN A 125 26.10 -8.51 6.23
N TYR A 126 25.99 -7.74 7.30
CA TYR A 126 24.96 -7.91 8.31
C TYR A 126 23.76 -6.99 8.03
N ASN A 127 22.57 -7.47 8.36
CA ASN A 127 21.31 -6.73 8.31
C ASN A 127 20.44 -7.19 9.48
N GLU A 128 20.64 -6.57 10.64
CA GLU A 128 19.97 -6.93 11.89
C GLU A 128 18.71 -6.09 12.09
N HIS A 129 17.63 -6.70 12.57
CA HIS A 129 16.35 -6.03 12.85
C HIS A 129 16.04 -6.05 14.35
N PHE A 130 15.78 -4.89 14.92
CA PHE A 130 15.33 -4.72 16.29
C PHE A 130 13.89 -4.18 16.30
N PRO A 131 12.88 -5.02 16.62
CA PRO A 131 11.49 -4.61 16.63
C PRO A 131 11.12 -3.83 17.91
N TRP A 132 10.20 -2.88 17.77
CA TRP A 132 9.57 -2.16 18.89
C TRP A 132 8.05 -2.09 18.78
N ASN A 133 7.44 -2.98 17.98
CA ASN A 133 5.99 -3.07 17.89
C ASN A 133 5.34 -3.44 19.25
N PHE A 134 4.03 -3.20 19.40
CA PHE A 134 3.34 -3.64 20.61
C PHE A 134 3.33 -5.17 20.67
N GLY A 135 4.00 -5.71 21.69
CA GLY A 135 4.22 -7.15 21.87
C GLY A 135 5.68 -7.58 21.70
N ALA A 136 6.51 -6.79 21.01
CA ALA A 136 7.96 -7.00 21.02
C ALA A 136 8.62 -6.30 22.21
N ASP A 137 9.60 -7.00 22.78
CA ASP A 137 10.52 -6.46 23.76
C ASP A 137 11.84 -6.13 23.07
N TYR A 138 12.07 -4.83 22.89
CA TYR A 138 13.29 -4.33 22.27
C TYR A 138 14.52 -4.66 23.10
N ASP A 139 14.43 -4.54 24.42
CA ASP A 139 15.58 -4.74 25.31
C ASP A 139 15.97 -6.22 25.37
N ARG A 140 14.98 -7.13 25.29
CA ARG A 140 15.23 -8.56 25.10
C ARG A 140 15.89 -8.87 23.76
N SER A 141 15.41 -8.25 22.68
CA SER A 141 16.01 -8.45 21.34
C SER A 141 17.46 -7.94 21.31
N TYR A 142 17.73 -6.84 22.02
CA TYR A 142 19.07 -6.32 22.21
C TYR A 142 19.95 -7.25 23.05
N SER A 143 19.46 -7.80 24.17
CA SER A 143 20.22 -8.74 25.00
C SER A 143 20.53 -10.03 24.26
N GLU A 144 19.59 -10.56 23.47
CA GLU A 144 19.84 -11.72 22.60
C GLU A 144 20.90 -11.39 21.52
N GLY A 145 20.93 -10.16 21.02
CA GLY A 145 21.99 -9.68 20.12
C GLY A 145 23.37 -9.59 20.78
N LEU A 146 23.42 -9.20 22.05
CA LEU A 146 24.64 -9.20 22.86
C LEU A 146 25.14 -10.63 23.11
N GLU A 147 24.26 -11.55 23.49
CA GLU A 147 24.58 -12.97 23.71
C GLU A 147 25.07 -13.66 22.44
N LYS A 148 24.48 -13.33 21.28
CA LYS A 148 24.94 -13.81 19.96
C LYS A 148 26.31 -13.26 19.56
N GLY A 149 26.78 -12.19 20.19
CA GLY A 149 28.06 -11.56 19.87
C GLY A 149 28.04 -10.78 18.55
N LEU A 150 26.97 -10.02 18.28
CA LEU A 150 26.90 -9.16 17.10
C LEU A 150 28.07 -8.16 17.02
N PRO A 151 28.46 -7.72 15.80
CA PRO A 151 29.51 -6.71 15.62
C PRO A 151 29.29 -5.45 16.45
N SER A 152 30.38 -4.90 17.00
CA SER A 152 30.32 -3.75 17.92
C SER A 152 29.61 -2.51 17.36
N PRO A 153 29.72 -2.15 16.06
CA PRO A 153 29.01 -1.00 15.53
C PRO A 153 27.49 -1.18 15.51
N ILE A 154 27.01 -2.42 15.31
CA ILE A 154 25.58 -2.73 15.32
C ILE A 154 25.03 -2.58 16.73
N LEU A 155 25.72 -3.16 17.71
CA LEU A 155 25.35 -3.07 19.13
C LEU A 155 25.34 -1.62 19.62
N TYR A 156 26.37 -0.83 19.24
CA TYR A 156 26.44 0.59 19.59
C TYR A 156 25.22 1.39 19.09
N VAL A 157 24.81 1.18 17.85
CA VAL A 157 23.63 1.85 17.29
C VAL A 157 22.35 1.34 17.95
N ALA A 158 22.22 0.03 18.13
CA ALA A 158 21.06 -0.58 18.77
C ALA A 158 20.86 -0.08 20.21
N GLU A 159 21.96 0.12 20.95
CA GLU A 159 21.94 0.66 22.31
C GLU A 159 21.34 2.08 22.37
N LYS A 160 21.58 2.93 21.35
CA LYS A 160 20.99 4.28 21.29
C LYS A 160 19.47 4.28 21.22
N PHE A 161 18.88 3.19 20.74
CA PHE A 161 17.44 2.99 20.67
C PHE A 161 16.89 2.09 21.80
N SER A 162 17.72 1.72 22.79
CA SER A 162 17.25 1.00 23.98
C SER A 162 16.36 1.88 24.86
N THR A 163 15.50 1.25 25.66
CA THR A 163 14.58 2.00 26.55
C THR A 163 15.31 2.76 27.64
N GLN A 164 16.46 2.24 28.10
CA GLN A 164 17.30 2.82 29.16
C GLN A 164 18.30 3.85 28.65
N SER A 165 18.38 4.05 27.33
CA SER A 165 19.34 5.00 26.75
C SER A 165 19.07 6.44 27.21
N PRO A 166 20.11 7.24 27.50
CA PRO A 166 19.96 8.65 27.87
C PRO A 166 19.36 9.50 26.74
N CYS A 167 19.37 8.97 25.51
CA CYS A 167 18.87 9.62 24.31
C CYS A 167 17.34 9.62 24.23
N ALA A 168 16.66 8.73 24.95
CA ALA A 168 15.21 8.64 25.03
C ALA A 168 14.45 8.62 23.67
N VAL A 169 15.14 8.29 22.57
CA VAL A 169 14.55 8.28 21.22
C VAL A 169 13.57 7.12 21.02
N HIS A 170 13.80 6.00 21.73
CA HIS A 170 12.98 4.79 21.66
C HIS A 170 11.48 5.08 21.84
N ARG A 171 11.14 5.78 22.93
CA ARG A 171 9.74 6.05 23.28
C ARG A 171 9.04 6.90 22.22
N GLN A 172 9.74 7.88 21.65
CA GLN A 172 9.19 8.79 20.66
C GLN A 172 8.89 8.06 19.35
N TYR A 173 9.86 7.32 18.82
CA TYR A 173 9.67 6.53 17.60
C TYR A 173 8.65 5.41 17.76
N ARG A 174 8.63 4.74 18.92
CA ARG A 174 7.65 3.69 19.18
C ARG A 174 6.23 4.23 19.16
N ILE A 175 5.98 5.37 19.83
CA ILE A 175 4.65 5.99 19.88
C ILE A 175 4.25 6.52 18.50
N ALA A 176 5.11 7.28 17.84
CA ALA A 176 4.81 7.85 16.53
C ALA A 176 4.64 6.77 15.46
N GLY A 177 5.52 5.77 15.44
CA GLY A 177 5.44 4.62 14.55
C GLY A 177 4.14 3.84 14.75
N HIS A 178 3.67 3.70 16.00
CA HIS A 178 2.39 3.07 16.28
C HIS A 178 1.19 3.86 15.76
N TYR A 179 1.11 5.17 16.03
CA TYR A 179 0.00 5.99 15.54
C TYR A 179 0.03 6.15 14.01
N ALA A 180 1.21 6.23 13.40
CA ALA A 180 1.37 6.19 11.95
C ALA A 180 0.89 4.85 11.37
N SER A 181 1.27 3.73 11.97
CA SER A 181 0.78 2.39 11.59
C SER A 181 -0.75 2.28 11.71
N LEU A 182 -1.33 2.77 12.81
CA LEU A 182 -2.79 2.77 13.01
C LEU A 182 -3.52 3.59 11.93
N THR A 183 -3.03 4.79 11.64
CA THR A 183 -3.63 5.66 10.61
C THR A 183 -3.49 5.08 9.21
N LEU A 184 -2.39 4.37 8.89
CA LEU A 184 -2.22 3.66 7.63
C LEU A 184 -3.14 2.44 7.50
N TRP A 185 -3.36 1.68 8.56
CA TRP A 185 -4.37 0.61 8.56
C TRP A 185 -5.78 1.16 8.33
N LEU A 186 -6.13 2.28 8.99
CA LEU A 186 -7.40 2.96 8.74
C LEU A 186 -7.49 3.50 7.30
N ALA A 187 -6.39 4.04 6.77
CA ALA A 187 -6.31 4.46 5.38
C ALA A 187 -6.53 3.29 4.41
N PHE A 188 -5.95 2.12 4.70
CA PHE A 188 -6.16 0.92 3.90
C PHE A 188 -7.63 0.46 3.91
N CYS A 189 -8.28 0.44 5.08
CA CYS A 189 -9.70 0.11 5.18
C CYS A 189 -10.61 1.11 4.44
N THR A 190 -10.34 2.41 4.58
CA THR A 190 -11.11 3.46 3.89
C THR A 190 -10.90 3.43 2.38
N TRP A 191 -9.70 3.09 1.92
CA TRP A 191 -9.38 2.87 0.51
C TRP A 191 -10.18 1.67 -0.06
N LEU A 192 -10.24 0.55 0.67
CA LEU A 192 -11.06 -0.59 0.27
C LEU A 192 -12.54 -0.19 0.12
N ILE A 193 -13.09 0.54 1.09
CA ILE A 193 -14.47 1.02 1.04
C ILE A 193 -14.66 1.97 -0.16
N SER A 194 -13.71 2.87 -0.42
CA SER A 194 -13.75 3.77 -1.57
C SER A 194 -13.82 3.01 -2.90
N ILE A 195 -13.01 1.97 -3.08
CA ILE A 195 -13.06 1.10 -4.26
C ILE A 195 -14.42 0.43 -4.40
N LEU A 196 -14.97 -0.12 -3.31
CA LEU A 196 -16.29 -0.76 -3.31
C LEU A 196 -17.40 0.23 -3.70
N LEU A 197 -17.37 1.45 -3.16
CA LEU A 197 -18.34 2.49 -3.49
C LEU A 197 -18.23 2.95 -4.96
N PHE A 198 -17.01 3.06 -5.49
CA PHE A 198 -16.80 3.33 -6.91
C PHE A 198 -17.25 2.18 -7.82
N SER A 199 -17.26 0.94 -7.33
CA SER A 199 -17.84 -0.22 -8.03
C SER A 199 -19.36 -0.17 -8.05
N MET A 200 -20.00 0.22 -6.94
CA MET A 200 -21.45 0.29 -6.79
C MET A 200 -22.06 1.57 -7.40
N SER A 201 -21.29 2.32 -8.19
CA SER A 201 -21.69 3.59 -8.81
C SER A 201 -22.07 4.73 -7.85
N VAL A 202 -21.72 4.62 -6.56
CA VAL A 202 -21.99 5.64 -5.55
C VAL A 202 -20.80 6.61 -5.46
N LEU A 203 -20.69 7.49 -6.46
CA LEU A 203 -19.49 8.28 -6.75
C LEU A 203 -19.16 9.33 -5.67
N LEU A 204 -20.17 10.02 -5.13
CA LEU A 204 -19.97 11.07 -4.13
C LEU A 204 -19.39 10.52 -2.82
N TYR A 205 -19.98 9.46 -2.28
CA TYR A 205 -19.48 8.80 -1.07
C TYR A 205 -18.13 8.12 -1.30
N GLY A 206 -17.89 7.55 -2.50
CA GLY A 206 -16.58 7.03 -2.89
C GLY A 206 -15.49 8.11 -2.86
N GLY A 207 -15.80 9.32 -3.33
CA GLY A 207 -14.92 10.49 -3.28
C GLY A 207 -14.65 10.98 -1.84
N HIS A 208 -15.68 11.01 -0.99
CA HIS A 208 -15.49 11.34 0.44
C HIS A 208 -14.59 10.33 1.16
N MET A 209 -14.79 9.04 0.92
CA MET A 209 -13.94 8.00 1.50
C MET A 209 -12.50 8.08 0.98
N LEU A 210 -12.29 8.42 -0.30
CA LEU A 210 -10.96 8.64 -0.86
C LEU A 210 -10.25 9.85 -0.23
N LEU A 211 -11.00 10.92 0.03
CA LEU A 211 -10.48 12.10 0.72
C LEU A 211 -10.11 11.76 2.17
N LEU A 212 -10.93 10.96 2.86
CA LEU A 212 -10.62 10.44 4.20
C LEU A 212 -9.36 9.56 4.19
N THR A 213 -9.18 8.70 3.18
CA THR A 213 -7.94 7.95 2.99
C THR A 213 -6.74 8.89 2.88
N ALA A 214 -6.86 9.95 2.07
CA ALA A 214 -5.78 10.92 1.88
C ALA A 214 -5.42 11.65 3.18
N THR A 215 -6.41 12.09 3.95
CA THR A 215 -6.16 12.78 5.22
C THR A 215 -5.50 11.85 6.25
N LEU A 216 -5.92 10.59 6.32
CA LEU A 216 -5.29 9.59 7.19
C LEU A 216 -3.83 9.32 6.81
N ILE A 217 -3.53 9.21 5.51
CA ILE A 217 -2.15 9.09 5.02
C ILE A 217 -1.32 10.32 5.42
N LEU A 218 -1.84 11.53 5.23
CA LEU A 218 -1.13 12.76 5.62
C LEU A 218 -0.94 12.88 7.14
N PHE A 219 -1.90 12.42 7.95
CA PHE A 219 -1.73 12.35 9.41
C PHE A 219 -0.62 11.37 9.80
N SER A 220 -0.47 10.23 9.12
CA SER A 220 0.63 9.30 9.37
C SER A 220 2.01 9.95 9.17
N LEU A 221 2.15 10.78 8.13
CA LEU A 221 3.35 11.56 7.86
C LEU A 221 3.61 12.60 8.94
N LEU A 222 2.55 13.26 9.43
CA LEU A 222 2.65 14.24 10.50
C LEU A 222 3.13 13.60 11.81
N PHE A 223 2.60 12.43 12.18
CA PHE A 223 3.08 11.68 13.34
C PHE A 223 4.57 11.34 13.22
N PHE A 224 5.01 10.83 12.06
CA PHE A 224 6.42 10.52 11.84
C PHE A 224 7.30 11.78 11.85
N PHE A 225 6.85 12.87 11.25
CA PHE A 225 7.55 14.15 11.22
C PHE A 225 7.77 14.73 12.62
N THR A 226 6.76 14.66 13.49
CA THR A 226 6.88 15.14 14.87
C THR A 226 7.90 14.34 15.68
N ALA A 227 7.98 13.02 15.51
CA ALA A 227 9.03 12.21 16.13
C ALA A 227 10.43 12.45 15.56
N ARG A 228 10.55 13.00 14.34
CA ARG A 228 11.85 13.33 13.77
C ARG A 228 12.43 14.64 14.27
N ASN A 229 11.59 15.65 14.47
CA ASN A 229 12.02 16.97 14.91
C ASN A 229 12.39 17.05 16.39
N THR A 230 12.24 15.97 17.15
CA THR A 230 12.73 15.92 18.52
C THR A 230 14.26 15.89 18.54
N PRO A 231 14.91 16.54 19.52
CA PRO A 231 16.37 16.55 19.61
C PRO A 231 16.89 15.13 19.82
N ARG A 232 17.80 14.70 18.96
CA ARG A 232 18.40 13.36 19.01
C ARG A 232 19.84 13.43 19.49
N CYS A 233 20.26 12.38 20.16
CA CYS A 233 21.68 12.16 20.40
C CYS A 233 22.43 12.00 19.07
N PRO A 234 23.61 12.62 18.94
CA PRO A 234 24.47 12.36 17.80
C PRO A 234 25.00 10.92 17.87
N ILE A 235 24.87 10.18 16.76
CA ILE A 235 25.50 8.87 16.58
C ILE A 235 26.84 9.12 15.89
N GLN A 236 27.94 8.81 16.57
CA GLN A 236 29.28 9.10 16.09
C GLN A 236 30.14 7.84 16.04
N PHE A 237 30.85 7.68 14.93
CA PHE A 237 31.84 6.64 14.72
C PHE A 237 33.20 7.32 14.55
N GLY A 238 33.92 7.50 15.66
CA GLY A 238 35.14 8.30 15.68
C GLY A 238 34.86 9.74 15.23
N PRO A 239 35.50 10.24 14.15
CA PRO A 239 35.30 11.60 13.67
C PRO A 239 34.03 11.79 12.83
N VAL A 240 33.37 10.70 12.39
CA VAL A 240 32.24 10.79 11.45
C VAL A 240 30.92 10.61 12.18
N SER A 241 29.94 11.48 11.88
CA SER A 241 28.59 11.38 12.46
C SER A 241 27.61 10.76 11.46
N LEU A 242 26.78 9.82 11.91
CA LEU A 242 25.69 9.27 11.12
C LEU A 242 24.51 10.25 11.17
N ARG A 243 24.17 10.79 10.00
CA ARG A 243 22.96 11.59 9.81
C ARG A 243 21.93 10.77 9.05
N THR A 244 20.67 10.90 9.45
CA THR A 244 19.55 10.22 8.83
C THR A 244 18.71 11.23 8.06
N ASP A 245 18.21 10.84 6.90
CA ASP A 245 17.35 11.60 6.01
C ASP A 245 16.01 10.90 5.79
N TYR A 246 15.00 11.62 5.26
CA TYR A 246 13.73 11.00 4.89
C TYR A 246 13.97 9.94 3.83
N GLY A 247 13.53 8.72 4.11
CA GLY A 247 13.66 7.59 3.20
C GLY A 247 12.65 7.64 2.06
N GLU A 248 12.80 6.72 1.10
CA GLU A 248 11.94 6.63 -0.08
C GLU A 248 10.47 6.42 0.28
N SER A 249 10.19 5.67 1.35
CA SER A 249 8.82 5.37 1.78
C SER A 249 8.08 6.61 2.23
N PHE A 250 8.78 7.55 2.88
CA PHE A 250 8.19 8.82 3.31
C PHE A 250 7.73 9.64 2.10
N TRP A 251 8.60 9.80 1.09
CA TRP A 251 8.28 10.54 -0.13
C TRP A 251 7.19 9.87 -0.95
N LEU A 252 7.23 8.53 -1.06
CA LEU A 252 6.20 7.76 -1.76
C LEU A 252 4.83 7.91 -1.09
N THR A 253 4.79 7.92 0.23
CA THR A 253 3.57 8.13 1.03
C THR A 253 3.03 9.55 0.86
N LEU A 254 3.92 10.55 0.85
CA LEU A 254 3.53 11.94 0.61
C LEU A 254 2.94 12.12 -0.80
N ALA A 255 3.61 11.60 -1.83
CA ALA A 255 3.12 11.66 -3.20
C ALA A 255 1.75 10.97 -3.35
N THR A 256 1.59 9.80 -2.73
CA THR A 256 0.34 9.03 -2.78
C THR A 256 -0.79 9.71 -2.00
N GLY A 257 -0.49 10.28 -0.83
CA GLY A 257 -1.46 11.05 -0.05
C GLY A 257 -1.95 12.29 -0.81
N LEU A 258 -1.05 13.04 -1.44
CA LEU A 258 -1.41 14.18 -2.29
C LEU A 258 -2.21 13.76 -3.52
N LEU A 259 -1.83 12.66 -4.17
CA LEU A 259 -2.57 12.11 -5.31
C LEU A 259 -4.01 11.76 -4.91
N CYS A 260 -4.21 11.03 -3.80
CA CYS A 260 -5.54 10.69 -3.30
C CYS A 260 -6.36 11.95 -2.93
N LEU A 261 -5.71 12.97 -2.35
CA LEU A 261 -6.36 14.22 -2.01
C LEU A 261 -6.87 14.96 -3.26
N LEU A 262 -6.02 15.07 -4.29
CA LEU A 262 -6.38 15.71 -5.56
C LEU A 262 -7.50 14.93 -6.29
N LEU A 263 -7.42 13.60 -6.32
CA LEU A 263 -8.45 12.76 -6.94
C LEU A 263 -9.78 12.84 -6.17
N GLY A 264 -9.75 12.78 -4.84
CA GLY A 264 -10.94 12.89 -4.00
C GLY A 264 -11.64 14.24 -4.16
N LEU A 265 -10.88 15.35 -4.10
CA LEU A 265 -11.41 16.69 -4.35
C LEU A 265 -11.94 16.83 -5.78
N GLY A 266 -11.22 16.30 -6.77
CA GLY A 266 -11.63 16.33 -8.17
C GLY A 266 -12.98 15.65 -8.40
N VAL A 267 -13.22 14.48 -7.78
CA VAL A 267 -14.51 13.78 -7.85
C VAL A 267 -15.63 14.60 -7.23
N ILE A 268 -15.40 15.19 -6.04
CA ILE A 268 -16.41 15.99 -5.34
C ILE A 268 -16.77 17.24 -6.16
N ILE A 269 -15.76 18.00 -6.61
CA ILE A 269 -15.96 19.22 -7.41
C ILE A 269 -16.67 18.88 -8.72
N LEU A 270 -16.25 17.82 -9.42
CA LEU A 270 -16.86 17.44 -10.69
C LEU A 270 -18.31 16.97 -10.51
N ASN A 271 -18.63 16.30 -9.40
CA ASN A 271 -20.00 15.95 -9.06
C ASN A 271 -20.87 17.19 -8.81
N SER A 272 -20.31 18.25 -8.20
CA SER A 272 -21.03 19.51 -7.95
C SER A 272 -21.23 20.36 -9.20
N VAL A 273 -20.26 20.38 -10.13
CA VAL A 273 -20.30 21.28 -11.29
C VAL A 273 -20.92 20.61 -12.52
N GLN A 274 -20.56 19.35 -12.83
CA GLN A 274 -20.99 18.64 -14.04
C GLN A 274 -21.22 17.13 -13.76
N PRO A 275 -22.32 16.77 -13.09
CA PRO A 275 -22.62 15.37 -12.76
C PRO A 275 -22.72 14.48 -14.01
N GLU A 276 -23.17 15.00 -15.14
CA GLU A 276 -23.29 14.22 -16.38
C GLU A 276 -21.92 13.84 -16.97
N LYS A 277 -20.91 14.71 -16.88
CA LYS A 277 -19.55 14.35 -17.32
C LYS A 277 -18.90 13.33 -16.39
N LEU A 278 -19.20 13.38 -15.09
CA LEU A 278 -18.76 12.39 -14.12
C LEU A 278 -19.32 11.01 -14.45
N LYS A 279 -20.64 10.91 -14.72
CA LYS A 279 -21.28 9.65 -15.14
C LYS A 279 -20.66 9.08 -16.42
N LEU A 280 -20.32 9.94 -17.39
CA LEU A 280 -19.66 9.54 -18.64
C LEU A 280 -18.25 8.98 -18.37
N ILE A 281 -17.44 9.64 -17.53
CA ILE A 281 -16.10 9.17 -17.14
C ILE A 281 -16.19 7.79 -16.44
N PHE A 282 -17.20 7.59 -15.61
CA PHE A 282 -17.47 6.30 -14.96
C PHE A 282 -18.23 5.31 -15.85
N SER A 283 -18.49 5.67 -17.12
CA SER A 283 -19.19 4.85 -18.12
C SER A 283 -20.58 4.37 -17.66
N LEU A 284 -21.26 5.15 -16.80
CA LEU A 284 -22.59 4.84 -16.28
C LEU A 284 -23.72 5.00 -17.30
N ASP A 285 -23.49 5.78 -18.36
CA ASP A 285 -24.56 6.26 -19.27
C ASP A 285 -24.94 5.27 -20.39
N LYS A 286 -24.47 4.01 -20.32
CA LYS A 286 -24.86 2.99 -21.30
C LYS A 286 -26.11 2.21 -20.92
N SER A 287 -26.50 2.20 -19.64
CA SER A 287 -27.71 1.48 -19.20
C SER A 287 -29.00 2.24 -19.50
N SER A 288 -28.93 3.57 -19.66
CA SER A 288 -30.09 4.42 -19.99
C SER A 288 -30.47 4.36 -21.48
N GLU A 289 -29.53 4.01 -22.37
CA GLU A 289 -29.83 3.87 -23.81
C GLU A 289 -30.43 2.50 -24.18
N GLU A 290 -30.18 1.45 -23.38
CA GLU A 290 -30.74 0.12 -23.63
C GLU A 290 -32.24 0.04 -23.26
N GLU A 291 -32.72 0.78 -22.25
CA GLU A 291 -34.15 0.84 -21.92
C GLU A 291 -35.01 1.63 -22.94
N VAL A 292 -34.39 2.48 -23.76
CA VAL A 292 -35.10 3.27 -24.78
C VAL A 292 -35.38 2.43 -26.04
N TRP A 293 -34.58 1.40 -26.31
CA TRP A 293 -34.79 0.52 -27.46
C TRP A 293 -35.96 -0.46 -27.27
N ASP A 294 -36.27 -0.87 -26.04
CA ASP A 294 -37.37 -1.81 -25.77
C ASP A 294 -38.77 -1.19 -25.89
N LYS A 295 -38.89 0.15 -25.82
CA LYS A 295 -40.18 0.85 -26.08
C LYS A 295 -40.47 1.10 -27.56
N SER A 296 -39.49 0.88 -28.46
CA SER A 296 -39.65 1.14 -29.89
C SER A 296 -40.34 -0.01 -30.65
N CYS A 297 -40.54 -1.17 -30.01
CA CYS A 297 -41.16 -2.35 -30.60
C CYS A 297 -42.57 -2.60 -30.05
N LEU A 298 -43.49 -1.65 -30.28
CA LEU A 298 -44.92 -1.94 -30.27
C LEU A 298 -45.46 -1.71 -31.69
N PRO A 299 -46.16 -2.69 -32.29
CA PRO A 299 -46.67 -2.54 -33.65
C PRO A 299 -47.75 -1.46 -33.68
N ALA A 300 -47.56 -0.48 -34.57
CA ALA A 300 -48.51 0.58 -34.83
C ALA A 300 -49.86 0.02 -35.31
N GLU A 301 -50.96 0.49 -34.72
CA GLU A 301 -52.29 0.36 -35.31
C GLU A 301 -52.33 1.12 -36.65
N PRO A 302 -52.91 0.54 -37.71
CA PRO A 302 -53.15 1.27 -38.94
C PRO A 302 -54.44 2.10 -38.81
N SER A 303 -54.28 3.42 -38.91
CA SER A 303 -55.37 4.34 -39.19
C SER A 303 -55.50 4.50 -40.72
N CYS A 304 -56.69 4.26 -41.27
CA CYS A 304 -57.04 4.78 -42.59
C CYS A 304 -58.56 4.96 -42.73
N SER A 305 -58.94 6.19 -43.09
CA SER A 305 -60.29 6.71 -43.35
C SER A 305 -60.79 6.39 -44.76
N ALA A 306 -62.09 6.11 -44.92
CA ALA A 306 -63.02 6.73 -45.89
C ALA A 306 -64.40 6.01 -45.92
N GLN A 307 -65.45 6.80 -46.12
CA GLN A 307 -66.89 6.47 -46.17
C GLN A 307 -67.29 5.32 -47.12
N ASP A 308 -68.31 4.53 -46.73
CA ASP A 308 -69.65 4.62 -47.32
C ASP A 308 -70.70 3.72 -46.61
N THR A 309 -71.95 4.17 -46.77
CA THR A 309 -73.28 3.72 -46.33
C THR A 309 -73.63 2.22 -46.20
N LEU A 310 -74.67 1.97 -45.35
CA LEU A 310 -75.76 0.96 -45.39
C LEU A 310 -75.84 -0.11 -44.26
N VAL A 311 -76.73 0.16 -43.29
CA VAL A 311 -77.89 -0.68 -42.84
C VAL A 311 -77.66 -2.08 -42.18
N VAL A 312 -78.16 -2.19 -40.93
CA VAL A 312 -78.81 -3.32 -40.21
C VAL A 312 -77.99 -4.21 -39.24
N PRO A 313 -78.59 -4.63 -38.09
CA PRO A 313 -77.88 -5.05 -36.88
C PRO A 313 -78.05 -6.53 -36.49
N LEU A 314 -77.06 -7.10 -35.82
CA LEU A 314 -77.15 -8.32 -34.99
C LEU A 314 -76.10 -8.11 -33.88
N GLY A 315 -76.39 -8.05 -32.59
CA GLY A 315 -77.35 -8.87 -31.86
C GLY A 315 -76.60 -10.05 -31.26
N GLU A 316 -75.80 -9.84 -30.22
CA GLU A 316 -75.47 -10.91 -29.28
C GLU A 316 -75.32 -10.38 -27.85
N LEU A 317 -76.26 -10.84 -27.03
CA LEU A 317 -76.33 -10.73 -25.60
C LEU A 317 -75.09 -11.35 -24.95
N CYS A 318 -74.54 -10.69 -23.94
CA CYS A 318 -74.29 -11.36 -22.66
C CYS A 318 -74.23 -10.32 -21.53
N GLN A 319 -75.38 -10.16 -20.88
CA GLN A 319 -75.54 -9.43 -19.63
C GLN A 319 -75.38 -10.42 -18.49
N VAL A 320 -74.38 -10.26 -17.62
CA VAL A 320 -74.49 -10.60 -16.19
C VAL A 320 -73.77 -9.52 -15.38
N THR A 321 -74.56 -8.91 -14.51
CA THR A 321 -74.32 -7.79 -13.61
C THR A 321 -73.61 -8.17 -12.31
N ALA A 322 -72.90 -7.17 -11.77
CA ALA A 322 -72.64 -6.88 -10.34
C ALA A 322 -71.65 -7.82 -9.61
N THR A 323 -70.69 -7.35 -8.82
CA THR A 323 -70.78 -6.34 -7.73
C THR A 323 -69.43 -5.70 -7.41
N GLN A 324 -69.47 -4.49 -6.87
CA GLN A 324 -68.37 -3.74 -6.26
C GLN A 324 -67.66 -4.47 -5.10
N LEU A 325 -66.33 -4.35 -5.05
CA LEU A 325 -65.56 -3.82 -3.92
C LEU A 325 -64.16 -3.43 -4.41
#